data_AF-A0A3B0YS74-F1
#
_entry.id   AF-A0A3B0YS74-F1
#
_cell.length_a   1.000
_cell.length_b   1.000
_cell.length_c   1.000
_cell.angle_alpha   90.00
_cell.angle_beta   90.00
_cell.angle_gamma   90.00
#
_symmetry.space_group_name_H-M   'P 1'
#
loop_
_entity.id
_entity.type
_entity.pdbx_description
1 polymer ?
#
loop_
_entity_poly.entity_id
_entity_poly.type
_entity_poly.pdbx_seq_one_letter_code
_entity_poly.pdbx_strand_id
1 'polypeptide(L)'
;MKMELSEIEMSENESIQQCVSTRPSRNAKNKAKKMNCSELGNKIKELIDTEKRGRCGPKGLIQRFRDYRGDDLTHGPQYTGQQSALRSYLDEFSDKGCGPPPPGAFEWVEKALPSPRTEEGAPGDVAKSVAVGAGVATIAYGVYRVLRFLPSLFPALWPTIPGNLAIP
;
A
#
# COMPACT_ATOMS: atom_id res chain seq x y z
N MET A 1 -27.93 23.78 41.04
CA MET A 1 -28.04 23.00 39.80
C MET A 1 -26.65 22.91 39.17
N LYS A 2 -25.87 21.88 39.52
CA LYS A 2 -24.44 21.78 39.22
C LYS A 2 -24.09 20.30 38.94
N MET A 3 -24.88 19.65 38.09
CA MET A 3 -24.79 18.21 37.79
C MET A 3 -25.02 17.89 36.29
N GLU A 4 -24.56 18.72 35.34
CA GLU A 4 -24.81 18.42 33.90
C GLU A 4 -23.56 18.34 33.00
N LEU A 5 -22.36 18.71 33.45
CA LEU A 5 -21.19 18.63 32.57
C LEU A 5 -20.50 17.26 32.59
N SER A 6 -20.54 16.50 33.68
CA SER A 6 -19.75 15.27 33.83
C SER A 6 -20.35 14.05 33.11
N GLU A 7 -21.67 14.02 32.86
CA GLU A 7 -22.30 12.90 32.15
C GLU A 7 -22.12 12.97 30.62
N ILE A 8 -21.93 14.18 30.07
CA ILE A 8 -21.73 14.37 28.63
C ILE A 8 -20.32 13.89 28.22
N GLU A 9 -19.28 14.17 29.02
CA GLU A 9 -17.91 13.72 28.72
C GLU A 9 -17.72 12.20 28.84
N MET A 10 -18.46 11.54 29.74
CA MET A 10 -18.38 10.08 29.90
C MET A 10 -19.00 9.33 28.70
N SER A 11 -20.04 9.88 28.08
CA SER A 11 -20.70 9.31 26.90
C SER A 11 -19.84 9.38 25.62
N GLU A 12 -19.07 10.46 25.43
CA GLU A 12 -18.18 10.57 24.27
C GLU A 12 -16.98 9.62 24.33
N ASN A 13 -16.46 9.34 25.53
CA ASN A 13 -15.27 8.49 25.68
C ASN A 13 -15.57 6.99 25.46
N GLU A 14 -16.76 6.51 25.84
CA GLU A 14 -17.19 5.14 25.48
C GLU A 14 -17.45 4.99 23.97
N SER A 15 -17.95 6.04 23.31
CA SER A 15 -18.15 6.01 21.85
C SER A 15 -16.82 5.94 21.07
N ILE A 16 -15.75 6.54 21.62
CA ILE A 16 -14.40 6.52 21.00
C ILE A 16 -13.71 5.15 21.17
N GLN A 17 -13.87 4.48 22.32
CA GLN A 17 -13.28 3.14 22.53
C GLN A 17 -13.94 2.04 21.68
N GLN A 18 -15.19 2.21 21.26
CA GLN A 18 -15.88 1.22 20.40
C GLN A 18 -15.37 1.18 18.96
N CYS A 19 -14.52 2.11 18.54
CA CYS A 19 -14.06 2.22 17.15
C CYS A 19 -12.61 1.75 16.98
N VAL A 20 -12.04 1.10 18.01
CA VAL A 20 -10.70 0.51 17.98
C VAL A 20 -10.68 -0.68 17.02
N SER A 21 -10.27 -0.35 15.79
CA SER A 21 -9.39 -1.13 14.94
C SER A 21 -9.78 -2.60 14.72
N THR A 22 -10.71 -2.84 13.79
CA THR A 22 -10.62 -4.03 12.95
C THR A 22 -9.37 -3.90 12.09
N ARG A 23 -8.20 -4.23 12.65
CA ARG A 23 -6.98 -4.41 11.85
C ARG A 23 -7.34 -5.32 10.67
N PRO A 24 -6.92 -5.00 9.43
CA PRO A 24 -7.09 -5.93 8.32
C PRO A 24 -6.46 -7.25 8.72
N SER A 25 -7.33 -8.22 8.98
CA SER A 25 -6.94 -9.50 9.56
C SER A 25 -6.02 -10.21 8.56
N ARG A 26 -4.95 -10.82 9.04
CA ARG A 26 -4.10 -11.74 8.24
C ARG A 26 -4.91 -12.82 7.51
N ASN A 27 -6.16 -13.02 7.91
CA ASN A 27 -7.16 -13.87 7.24
C ASN A 27 -7.73 -13.32 5.91
N ALA A 28 -7.42 -12.10 5.48
CA ALA A 28 -7.98 -11.52 4.25
C ALA A 28 -7.63 -12.33 3.00
N LYS A 29 -6.38 -12.84 2.91
CA LYS A 29 -5.95 -13.69 1.78
C LYS A 29 -6.69 -15.02 1.72
N ASN A 30 -6.82 -15.71 2.87
CA ASN A 30 -7.57 -16.96 2.96
C ASN A 30 -9.06 -16.75 2.65
N LYS A 31 -9.61 -15.58 2.98
CA LYS A 31 -11.00 -15.23 2.69
C LYS A 31 -11.21 -14.94 1.20
N ALA A 32 -10.30 -14.19 0.56
CA ALA A 32 -10.35 -13.88 -0.87
C ALA A 32 -10.33 -15.15 -1.74
N LYS A 33 -9.48 -16.11 -1.39
CA LYS A 33 -9.36 -17.39 -2.12
C LYS A 33 -10.68 -18.15 -2.24
N LYS A 34 -11.58 -18.02 -1.26
CA LYS A 34 -12.88 -18.71 -1.25
C LYS A 34 -13.99 -17.99 -2.03
N MET A 35 -13.81 -16.71 -2.38
CA MET A 35 -14.87 -15.89 -3.00
C MET A 35 -15.00 -16.17 -4.50
N ASN A 36 -16.21 -16.03 -5.05
CA ASN A 36 -16.42 -16.08 -6.50
C ASN A 36 -16.05 -14.74 -7.17
N CYS A 37 -15.99 -14.70 -8.51
CA CYS A 37 -15.63 -13.50 -9.26
C CYS A 37 -16.52 -12.28 -8.95
N SER A 38 -17.83 -12.48 -8.78
CA SER A 38 -18.78 -11.41 -8.46
C SER A 38 -18.52 -10.83 -7.07
N GLU A 39 -18.30 -11.69 -6.08
CA GLU A 39 -17.94 -11.30 -4.72
C GLU A 39 -16.61 -10.56 -4.67
N LEU A 40 -15.59 -11.02 -5.39
CA LEU A 40 -14.30 -10.34 -5.51
C LEU A 40 -14.48 -8.95 -6.14
N GLY A 41 -15.22 -8.85 -7.25
CA GLY A 41 -15.51 -7.58 -7.90
C GLY A 41 -16.24 -6.59 -6.99
N ASN A 42 -17.22 -7.08 -6.21
CA ASN A 42 -17.92 -6.27 -5.21
C ASN A 42 -16.99 -5.83 -4.08
N LYS A 43 -16.07 -6.69 -3.62
CA LYS A 43 -15.10 -6.34 -2.58
C LYS A 43 -14.08 -5.31 -3.06
N ILE A 44 -13.63 -5.41 -4.31
CA ILE A 44 -12.77 -4.42 -4.96
C ILE A 44 -13.47 -3.05 -4.98
N LYS A 45 -14.72 -3.00 -5.46
CA LYS A 45 -15.53 -1.77 -5.47
C LYS A 45 -15.75 -1.22 -4.07
N GLU A 46 -16.07 -2.09 -3.10
CA GLU A 46 -16.22 -1.69 -1.70
C GLU A 46 -14.92 -1.06 -1.17
N LEU A 47 -13.75 -1.65 -1.40
CA LEU A 47 -12.49 -1.06 -0.92
C LEU A 47 -12.20 0.31 -1.52
N ILE A 48 -12.63 0.55 -2.76
CA ILE A 48 -12.43 1.82 -3.46
C ILE A 48 -13.46 2.85 -2.97
N ASP A 49 -14.75 2.54 -3.16
CA ASP A 49 -15.87 3.50 -3.11
C ASP A 49 -16.63 3.51 -1.78
N THR A 50 -16.27 2.70 -0.77
CA THR A 50 -17.06 2.66 0.47
C THR A 50 -17.11 4.04 1.13
N GLU A 51 -18.30 4.63 1.09
CA GLU A 51 -18.62 5.78 1.88
C GLU A 51 -18.81 5.38 3.34
N LYS A 52 -18.25 6.17 4.24
CA LYS A 52 -18.37 5.96 5.67
C LYS A 52 -19.84 6.07 6.11
N ARG A 53 -20.50 4.94 6.35
CA ARG A 53 -21.82 4.90 6.99
C ARG A 53 -21.66 5.04 8.51
N GLY A 54 -21.93 6.24 9.03
CA GLY A 54 -21.90 6.54 10.46
C GLY A 54 -20.53 6.89 11.03
N ARG A 55 -20.41 6.93 12.37
CA ARG A 55 -19.18 7.36 13.05
C ARG A 55 -18.02 6.36 12.93
N CYS A 56 -18.29 5.06 12.72
CA CYS A 56 -17.27 4.01 12.85
C CYS A 56 -17.23 2.97 11.71
N GLY A 57 -17.73 3.31 10.53
CA GLY A 57 -17.56 2.48 9.33
C GLY A 57 -16.15 2.51 8.74
N PRO A 58 -15.70 1.44 8.06
CA PRO A 58 -14.48 1.48 7.26
C PRO A 58 -14.64 2.51 6.14
N LYS A 59 -13.71 3.45 6.04
CA LYS A 59 -13.63 4.38 4.90
C LYS A 59 -12.99 3.67 3.70
N GLY A 60 -13.54 3.86 2.52
CA GLY A 60 -12.91 3.47 1.24
C GLY A 60 -11.68 4.31 0.93
N LEU A 61 -10.87 3.83 -0.03
CA LEU A 61 -9.64 4.47 -0.48
C LEU A 61 -9.87 5.91 -0.95
N ILE A 62 -10.97 6.16 -1.69
CA ILE A 62 -11.29 7.51 -2.20
C ILE A 62 -11.47 8.49 -1.05
N GLN A 63 -12.27 8.12 -0.05
CA GLN A 63 -12.58 9.00 1.05
C GLN A 63 -11.36 9.24 1.95
N ARG A 64 -10.53 8.21 2.19
CA ARG A 64 -9.28 8.37 2.94
C ARG A 64 -8.28 9.28 2.23
N PHE A 65 -8.16 9.12 0.92
CA PHE A 65 -7.30 9.97 0.11
C PHE A 65 -7.75 11.44 0.18
N ARG A 66 -9.07 11.67 0.09
CA ARG A 66 -9.66 13.01 0.21
C ARG A 66 -9.46 13.62 1.60
N ASP A 67 -9.56 12.81 2.65
CA ASP A 67 -9.44 13.25 4.04
C ASP A 67 -7.97 13.50 4.47
N TYR A 68 -6.99 13.03 3.70
CA TYR A 68 -5.58 13.15 4.04
C TYR A 68 -5.08 14.60 3.92
N ARG A 69 -4.57 15.16 5.03
CA ARG A 69 -4.07 16.54 5.12
C ARG A 69 -2.54 16.67 5.12
N GLY A 70 -1.79 15.59 4.95
CA GLY A 70 -0.32 15.62 4.90
C GLY A 70 0.36 15.45 6.25
N ASP A 71 -0.25 15.96 7.31
CA ASP A 71 0.24 15.98 8.69
C ASP A 71 -0.18 14.73 9.51
N ASP A 72 -1.22 14.03 9.08
CA ASP A 72 -1.74 12.88 9.82
C ASP A 72 -0.94 11.59 9.55
N LEU A 73 -0.04 11.28 10.49
CA LEU A 73 0.78 10.07 10.51
C LEU A 73 -0.05 8.76 10.56
N THR A 74 -1.32 8.81 10.96
CA THR A 74 -2.16 7.61 11.09
C THR A 74 -2.82 7.21 9.77
N HIS A 75 -3.06 8.16 8.88
CA HIS A 75 -3.73 7.89 7.61
C HIS A 75 -2.83 7.16 6.62
N GLY A 76 -1.52 7.46 6.62
CA GLY A 76 -0.55 6.84 5.72
C GLY A 76 -0.50 5.31 5.80
N PRO A 77 -0.24 4.72 6.99
CA PRO A 77 -0.25 3.28 7.19
C PRO A 77 -1.60 2.61 6.87
N GLN A 78 -2.72 3.30 7.13
CA GLN A 78 -4.05 2.75 6.83
C GLN A 78 -4.33 2.73 5.33
N TYR A 79 -3.94 3.80 4.63
CA TYR A 79 -4.09 3.91 3.18
C TYR A 79 -3.25 2.86 2.45
N THR A 80 -1.96 2.76 2.77
CA THR A 80 -1.06 1.74 2.20
C THR A 80 -1.51 0.32 2.51
N GLY A 81 -2.04 0.07 3.71
CA GLY A 81 -2.65 -1.21 4.07
C GLY A 81 -3.86 -1.56 3.20
N GLN A 82 -4.73 -0.58 2.90
CA GLN A 82 -5.86 -0.77 1.99
C GLN A 82 -5.42 -0.97 0.53
N GLN A 83 -4.39 -0.26 0.06
CA GLN A 83 -3.81 -0.48 -1.28
C GLN A 83 -3.25 -1.89 -1.42
N SER A 84 -2.53 -2.39 -0.40
CA SER A 84 -2.03 -3.77 -0.38
C SER A 84 -3.15 -4.81 -0.38
N ALA A 85 -4.23 -4.55 0.38
CA ALA A 85 -5.42 -5.40 0.34
C ALA A 85 -6.06 -5.40 -1.05
N LEU A 86 -6.29 -4.22 -1.63
CA LEU A 86 -6.84 -4.06 -2.98
C LEU A 86 -6.00 -4.80 -4.02
N ARG A 87 -4.67 -4.67 -3.96
CA ARG A 87 -3.75 -5.41 -4.84
C ARG A 87 -3.92 -6.92 -4.71
N SER A 88 -4.01 -7.43 -3.48
CA SER A 88 -4.25 -8.85 -3.23
C SER A 88 -5.59 -9.34 -3.81
N TYR A 89 -6.64 -8.52 -3.78
CA TYR A 89 -7.93 -8.87 -4.38
C TYR A 89 -7.89 -8.82 -5.92
N LEU A 90 -7.15 -7.86 -6.50
CA LEU A 90 -6.96 -7.76 -7.95
C LEU A 90 -6.13 -8.92 -8.50
N ASP A 91 -5.07 -9.32 -7.80
CA ASP A 91 -4.24 -10.48 -8.16
C ASP A 91 -5.13 -11.74 -8.18
N GLU A 92 -5.91 -11.99 -7.11
CA GLU A 92 -6.84 -13.13 -7.06
C GLU A 92 -7.94 -13.06 -8.13
N PHE A 93 -8.44 -11.87 -8.45
CA PHE A 93 -9.43 -11.66 -9.51
C PHE A 93 -8.85 -12.04 -10.89
N SER A 94 -7.59 -11.67 -11.13
CA SER A 94 -6.84 -12.03 -12.33
C SER A 94 -6.54 -13.54 -12.38
N ASP A 95 -6.07 -14.12 -11.27
CA ASP A 95 -5.73 -15.55 -11.17
C ASP A 95 -6.94 -16.46 -11.45
N LYS A 96 -8.15 -16.01 -11.09
CA LYS A 96 -9.39 -16.73 -11.39
C LYS A 96 -9.93 -16.51 -12.81
N GLY A 97 -9.27 -15.69 -13.63
CA GLY A 97 -9.72 -15.38 -14.98
C GLY A 97 -11.08 -14.66 -15.00
N CYS A 98 -11.37 -13.82 -14.00
CA CYS A 98 -12.65 -13.14 -13.85
C CYS A 98 -12.92 -12.04 -14.91
N GLY A 99 -12.01 -11.87 -15.87
CA GLY A 99 -12.08 -10.84 -16.92
C GLY A 99 -11.36 -9.55 -16.53
N PRO A 100 -11.63 -8.44 -17.25
CA PRO A 100 -11.04 -7.15 -16.91
C PRO A 100 -11.57 -6.66 -15.55
N PRO A 101 -10.71 -6.15 -14.66
CA PRO A 101 -11.15 -5.64 -13.36
C PRO A 101 -11.97 -4.35 -13.51
N PRO A 102 -12.66 -3.93 -12.43
CA PRO A 102 -13.41 -2.68 -12.44
C PRO A 102 -12.53 -1.48 -12.88
N PRO A 103 -13.07 -0.57 -13.70
CA PRO A 103 -12.30 0.58 -14.20
C PRO A 103 -11.81 1.44 -13.03
N GLY A 104 -10.56 1.90 -13.13
CA GLY A 104 -9.92 2.71 -12.09
C GLY A 104 -9.36 1.94 -10.90
N ALA A 105 -9.60 0.62 -10.77
CA ALA A 105 -9.11 -0.14 -9.62
C ALA A 105 -7.57 -0.14 -9.52
N PHE A 106 -6.87 -0.30 -10.64
CA PHE A 106 -5.41 -0.23 -10.68
C PHE A 106 -4.88 1.18 -10.39
N GLU A 107 -5.57 2.23 -10.84
CA GLU A 107 -5.18 3.61 -10.54
C GLU A 107 -5.10 3.82 -9.01
N TRP A 108 -6.09 3.32 -8.26
CA TRP A 108 -6.12 3.45 -6.80
C TRP A 108 -5.05 2.62 -6.07
N VAL A 109 -4.56 1.53 -6.67
CA VAL A 109 -3.42 0.77 -6.12
C VAL A 109 -2.12 1.56 -6.23
N GLU A 110 -1.96 2.31 -7.31
CA GLU A 110 -0.72 3.03 -7.63
C GLU A 110 -0.73 4.49 -7.15
N LYS A 111 -1.90 5.01 -6.79
CA LYS A 111 -2.08 6.41 -6.38
C LYS A 111 -1.26 6.70 -5.11
N ALA A 112 -0.22 7.50 -5.27
CA ALA A 112 0.59 7.96 -4.14
C ALA A 112 -0.21 8.98 -3.31
N LEU A 113 -0.06 8.94 -1.98
CA LEU A 113 -0.57 10.01 -1.12
C LEU A 113 0.06 11.34 -1.54
N PRO A 114 -0.69 12.46 -1.50
CA PRO A 114 -0.09 13.75 -1.76
C PRO A 114 1.00 13.97 -0.70
N SER A 115 2.19 14.40 -1.11
CA SER A 115 3.22 14.78 -0.14
C SER A 115 2.65 15.87 0.78
N PRO A 116 2.96 15.89 2.09
CA PRO A 116 2.69 17.08 2.90
C PRO A 116 3.21 18.29 2.14
N ARG A 117 2.35 19.32 2.01
CA ARG A 117 2.73 20.59 1.41
C ARG A 117 3.86 21.15 2.25
N THR A 118 5.10 20.95 1.82
CA THR A 118 6.16 21.88 2.18
C THR A 118 5.73 23.22 1.59
N GLU A 119 5.21 24.11 2.44
CA GLU A 119 5.04 25.52 2.10
C GLU A 119 6.42 26.14 1.94
N GLU A 120 7.08 25.84 0.82
CA GLU A 120 8.25 26.57 0.37
C GLU A 120 8.02 26.87 -1.11
N GLY A 121 7.76 28.14 -1.39
CA GLY A 121 7.64 28.63 -2.75
C GLY A 121 8.95 28.40 -3.51
N ALA A 122 8.89 27.64 -4.60
CA ALA A 122 9.69 27.89 -5.79
C ALA A 122 9.17 27.04 -6.97
N PRO A 123 8.98 27.63 -8.16
CA PRO A 123 8.88 26.88 -9.40
C PRO A 123 10.27 26.43 -9.83
N GLY A 124 10.46 25.14 -10.13
CA GLY A 124 11.68 24.65 -10.75
C GLY A 124 12.06 23.25 -10.30
N ASP A 125 11.76 22.25 -11.13
CA ASP A 125 12.65 21.11 -11.42
C ASP A 125 13.51 20.52 -10.28
N VAL A 126 12.91 20.15 -9.13
CA VAL A 126 13.57 19.26 -8.14
C VAL A 126 12.76 18.00 -7.84
N ALA A 127 11.90 17.58 -8.77
CA ALA A 127 11.18 16.29 -8.73
C ALA A 127 12.10 15.04 -8.85
N LYS A 128 13.43 15.19 -8.78
CA LYS A 128 14.40 14.09 -8.96
C LYS A 128 15.35 13.82 -7.79
N SER A 129 15.40 14.63 -6.74
CA SER A 129 16.55 14.56 -5.81
C SER A 129 16.28 14.06 -4.39
N VAL A 130 15.02 13.85 -3.98
CA VAL A 130 14.71 13.27 -2.65
C VAL A 130 14.13 11.85 -2.73
N ALA A 131 13.70 11.40 -3.91
CA ALA A 131 13.37 9.99 -4.19
C ALA A 131 14.60 9.06 -4.25
N VAL A 132 15.81 9.62 -4.15
CA VAL A 132 17.09 8.88 -4.22
C VAL A 132 17.40 8.16 -2.91
N GLY A 133 16.94 8.65 -1.75
CA GLY A 133 17.30 8.04 -0.45
C GLY A 133 16.67 6.67 -0.18
N ALA A 134 15.38 6.51 -0.46
CA ALA A 134 14.66 5.26 -0.23
C ALA A 134 14.70 4.29 -1.43
N GLY A 135 14.81 4.83 -2.65
CA GLY A 135 14.93 4.04 -3.88
C GLY A 135 16.33 3.45 -4.12
N VAL A 136 17.39 4.15 -3.70
CA VAL A 136 18.75 3.59 -3.83
C VAL A 136 18.94 2.40 -2.89
N ALA A 137 18.34 2.36 -1.71
CA ALA A 137 18.47 1.18 -0.84
C ALA A 137 17.86 -0.08 -1.49
N THR A 138 16.71 0.03 -2.15
CA THR A 138 16.08 -1.13 -2.80
C THR A 138 16.74 -1.50 -4.13
N ILE A 139 17.19 -0.51 -4.92
CA ILE A 139 17.95 -0.76 -6.16
C ILE A 139 19.35 -1.30 -5.83
N ALA A 140 20.07 -0.70 -4.89
CA ALA A 140 21.39 -1.16 -4.47
C ALA A 140 21.31 -2.54 -3.81
N TYR A 141 20.29 -2.82 -2.99
CA TYR A 141 20.08 -4.16 -2.44
C TYR A 141 19.69 -5.17 -3.53
N GLY A 142 18.89 -4.77 -4.52
CA GLY A 142 18.56 -5.59 -5.68
C GLY A 142 19.79 -5.90 -6.55
N VAL A 143 20.58 -4.89 -6.90
CA VAL A 143 21.84 -5.02 -7.65
C VAL A 143 22.85 -5.84 -6.87
N TYR A 144 23.02 -5.60 -5.57
CA TYR A 144 23.88 -6.41 -4.70
C TYR A 144 23.44 -7.87 -4.66
N ARG A 145 22.13 -8.13 -4.58
CA ARG A 145 21.58 -9.50 -4.59
C ARG A 145 21.86 -10.18 -5.93
N VAL A 146 21.65 -9.49 -7.05
CA VAL A 146 21.94 -10.03 -8.39
C VAL A 146 23.44 -10.27 -8.58
N LEU A 147 24.30 -9.32 -8.21
CA LEU A 147 25.76 -9.47 -8.28
C LEU A 147 26.27 -10.61 -7.39
N ARG A 148 25.65 -10.84 -6.22
CA ARG A 148 26.00 -11.92 -5.32
C ARG A 148 25.58 -13.30 -5.82
N PHE A 149 24.53 -13.40 -6.64
CA PHE A 149 24.11 -14.65 -7.29
C PHE A 149 24.68 -14.86 -8.70
N LEU A 150 25.22 -13.81 -9.33
CA LEU A 150 25.94 -13.90 -10.61
C LEU A 150 27.05 -14.98 -10.63
N PRO A 151 27.92 -15.10 -9.61
CA PRO A 151 28.97 -16.13 -9.62
C PRO A 151 28.42 -17.56 -9.55
N SER A 152 27.17 -17.78 -9.12
CA SER A 152 26.55 -19.11 -9.12
C SER A 152 25.80 -19.45 -10.41
N LEU A 153 25.62 -18.49 -11.32
CA LEU A 153 25.01 -18.71 -12.65
C LEU A 153 26.05 -19.16 -13.69
N PHE A 154 27.35 -19.02 -13.41
CA PHE A 154 28.43 -19.42 -14.32
C PHE A 154 29.40 -20.47 -13.72
N PRO A 155 28.97 -21.57 -13.08
CA PRO A 155 29.90 -22.64 -12.70
C PRO A 155 30.50 -23.37 -13.92
N ALA A 156 29.94 -23.17 -15.12
CA ALA A 156 30.30 -23.91 -16.34
C ALA A 156 31.23 -23.16 -17.32
N LEU A 157 31.61 -21.90 -17.08
CA LEU A 157 32.50 -21.12 -17.98
C LEU A 157 33.93 -20.88 -17.46
N TRP A 158 34.26 -21.32 -16.25
CA TRP A 158 35.62 -21.19 -15.72
C TRP A 158 36.69 -22.08 -16.38
N PRO A 159 36.40 -23.25 -16.98
CA PRO A 159 37.44 -24.00 -17.69
C PRO A 159 37.68 -23.51 -19.13
N THR A 160 37.03 -22.41 -19.57
CA THR A 160 37.13 -21.91 -20.95
C THR A 160 37.76 -20.53 -21.04
N ILE A 161 38.60 -20.15 -20.08
CA ILE A 161 39.60 -19.10 -20.32
C ILE A 161 40.78 -19.82 -20.99
N PRO A 162 40.96 -19.74 -22.32
CA PRO A 162 42.14 -20.32 -22.96
C PRO A 162 43.37 -19.63 -22.36
N GLY A 163 44.29 -20.43 -21.82
CA GLY A 163 45.51 -20.01 -21.11
C GLY A 163 46.53 -19.20 -21.94
N ASN A 164 46.12 -18.58 -23.06
CA ASN A 164 46.96 -17.71 -23.88
C ASN A 164 46.94 -16.24 -23.44
N LEU A 165 46.19 -15.88 -22.37
CA LEU A 165 46.16 -14.51 -21.84
C LEU A 165 46.92 -14.32 -20.52
N ALA A 166 47.55 -15.37 -20.01
CA ALA A 166 48.30 -15.32 -18.75
C ALA A 166 49.59 -16.11 -18.88
N ILE A 167 50.62 -15.50 -19.48
CA ILE A 167 52.08 -15.70 -19.33
C ILE A 167 52.74 -14.64 -20.25
N PRO A 168 53.82 -14.00 -19.79
CA PRO A 168 53.90 -12.56 -19.49
C PRO A 168 54.24 -11.63 -20.67
#